data_AF-A0A6N2WEF4-F1
#
_entry.id   AF-A0A6N2WEF4-F1
#
_cell.length_a   1.000
_cell.length_b   1.000
_cell.length_c   1.000
_cell.angle_alpha   90.00
_cell.angle_beta   90.00
_cell.angle_gamma   90.00
#
_symmetry.space_group_name_H-M   'P 1'
#
loop_
_entity.id
_entity.type
_entity.pdbx_description
1 polymer ?
#
loop_
_entity_poly.entity_id
_entity_poly.type
_entity_poly.pdbx_seq_one_letter_code
_entity_poly.pdbx_strand_id
1 'polypeptide(L)'
;MKQDTLEGKAKTKNGVKRLCFSIICILLEVIFIITIVTRLNEYAEIINLFTRILSGILVLGLYASNKTSSMKMPWVILILIFPIMGVGLYLLIGLNGGTHKMRERYAEIDSKLLPMLPDSQECLSRIKETIPKAGNIASYIQRNSQYPIYQNTDIVYFDEAVKGLEAQLKDLEKAQKFIFMEYHAIEDAEAWHKIQDVLEERVKAGVEVRVFYDDMGSIGFINTDFVKKMEAIGIHCRVFNPFMPGLNLFLNNRDHRKITVIDGKVGFTGGYNLANEYFNYTHPYGQWKDTGIRLEGDAVQSLTVTFLEMWNAVSDKDANDSDFSKYLFHYDYAAQQTGFVQPYADSPMDNEQVGEEVYISMINKAEKYCWFMTPYLIITDEMTHALCLAAKRGVDVRIITPGIPDKKFIYNITRSFYHGLVKHGVRVYEWTPGFCHAKMSVADDCMATCGTINLDYRSLYHHFENGCFMADCQAVVDIKNDLIRTMGECRDVTDQYQTGRSAYLRLGQLFMRLFAGLL
;
A
#
# COMPACT_ATOMS: atom_id res chain seq x y z
N MET A 1 -42.30 48.91 -30.56
CA MET A 1 -42.90 47.63 -30.99
C MET A 1 -41.93 46.49 -30.68
N LYS A 2 -42.14 45.76 -29.58
CA LYS A 2 -41.50 44.45 -29.36
C LYS A 2 -42.48 43.40 -29.89
N GLN A 3 -42.04 42.60 -30.86
CA GLN A 3 -42.83 41.49 -31.40
C GLN A 3 -42.94 40.39 -30.34
N ASP A 4 -44.16 40.18 -29.83
CA ASP A 4 -44.53 38.99 -29.08
C ASP A 4 -44.67 37.81 -30.05
N THR A 5 -43.57 37.11 -30.35
CA THR A 5 -43.61 35.86 -31.10
C THR A 5 -44.14 34.73 -30.22
N LEU A 6 -44.93 33.82 -30.82
CA LEU A 6 -45.51 32.62 -30.17
C LEU A 6 -44.46 31.75 -29.44
N GLU A 7 -43.21 31.77 -29.89
CA GLU A 7 -42.07 31.08 -29.26
C GLU A 7 -41.69 31.67 -27.88
N GLY A 8 -41.84 32.99 -27.68
CA GLY A 8 -41.58 33.64 -26.39
C GLY A 8 -42.55 33.21 -25.29
N LYS A 9 -43.82 32.97 -25.65
CA LYS A 9 -44.87 32.46 -24.74
C LYS A 9 -44.67 30.99 -24.36
N ALA A 10 -44.13 30.16 -25.26
CA ALA A 10 -43.81 28.76 -24.95
C ALA A 10 -42.60 28.64 -23.99
N LYS A 11 -41.57 29.48 -24.18
CA LYS A 11 -40.37 29.54 -23.32
C LYS A 11 -40.70 30.03 -21.89
N THR A 12 -41.57 31.03 -21.75
CA THR A 12 -42.06 31.51 -20.43
C THR A 12 -42.97 30.49 -19.76
N LYS A 13 -43.84 29.78 -20.50
CA LYS A 13 -44.69 28.71 -19.94
C LYS A 13 -43.87 27.53 -19.38
N ASN A 14 -42.74 27.20 -20.02
CA ASN A 14 -41.78 26.22 -19.50
C ASN A 14 -40.99 26.75 -18.29
N GLY A 15 -40.67 28.04 -18.24
CA GLY A 15 -40.06 28.69 -17.07
C GLY A 15 -40.98 28.68 -15.84
N VAL A 16 -42.27 28.98 -16.02
CA VAL A 16 -43.28 28.93 -14.93
C VAL A 16 -43.48 27.50 -14.44
N LYS A 17 -43.54 26.50 -15.34
CA LYS A 17 -43.61 25.08 -14.94
C LYS A 17 -42.39 24.63 -14.13
N ARG A 18 -41.18 25.04 -14.54
CA ARG A 18 -39.94 24.72 -13.80
C ARG A 18 -39.92 25.40 -12.43
N LEU A 19 -40.34 26.66 -12.36
CA LEU A 19 -40.46 27.38 -11.08
C LEU A 19 -41.48 26.71 -10.15
N CYS A 20 -42.66 26.35 -10.64
CA CYS A 20 -43.67 25.63 -9.87
C CYS A 20 -43.15 24.26 -9.40
N PHE A 21 -42.44 23.52 -10.26
CA PHE A 21 -41.82 22.25 -9.88
C PHE A 21 -40.75 22.44 -8.80
N SER A 22 -39.86 23.41 -8.93
CA SER A 22 -38.86 23.74 -7.91
C SER A 22 -39.50 24.15 -6.58
N ILE A 23 -40.57 24.95 -6.60
CA ILE A 23 -41.31 25.33 -5.39
C ILE A 23 -41.93 24.08 -4.72
N ILE A 24 -42.51 23.17 -5.50
CA ILE A 24 -43.04 21.90 -4.98
C ILE A 24 -41.92 21.05 -4.37
N CYS A 25 -40.76 20.93 -5.03
CA CYS A 25 -39.61 20.21 -4.48
C CYS A 25 -39.12 20.82 -3.17
N ILE A 26 -38.98 22.16 -3.10
CA ILE A 26 -38.58 22.87 -1.88
C ILE A 26 -39.61 22.66 -0.76
N LEU A 27 -40.92 22.72 -1.08
CA LEU A 27 -41.97 22.46 -0.11
C LEU A 27 -41.93 21.02 0.41
N LEU A 28 -41.73 20.04 -0.48
CA LEU A 28 -41.57 18.64 -0.10
C LEU A 28 -40.32 18.42 0.77
N GLU A 29 -39.22 19.10 0.46
CA GLU A 29 -37.98 19.06 1.25
C GLU A 29 -38.18 19.68 2.63
N VAL A 30 -38.85 20.84 2.72
CA VAL A 30 -39.19 21.49 3.99
C VAL A 30 -40.13 20.61 4.81
N ILE A 31 -41.16 20.03 4.20
CA ILE A 31 -42.08 19.08 4.88
C ILE A 31 -41.31 17.86 5.36
N PHE A 32 -40.41 17.31 4.55
CA PHE A 32 -39.57 16.18 4.91
C PHE A 32 -38.65 16.51 6.11
N ILE A 33 -37.97 17.66 6.09
CA ILE A 33 -37.13 18.13 7.19
C ILE A 33 -37.96 18.34 8.46
N ILE A 34 -39.09 19.03 8.38
CA ILE A 34 -39.98 19.27 9.54
C ILE A 34 -40.52 17.94 10.09
N THR A 35 -40.89 17.01 9.21
CA THR A 35 -41.38 15.69 9.61
C THR A 35 -40.27 14.89 10.28
N ILE A 36 -39.06 14.90 9.73
CA ILE A 36 -37.88 14.26 10.33
C ILE A 36 -37.59 14.86 11.70
N VAL A 37 -37.56 16.19 11.83
CA VAL A 37 -37.22 16.85 13.09
C VAL A 37 -38.29 16.60 14.16
N THR A 38 -39.57 16.69 13.81
CA THR A 38 -40.67 16.48 14.77
C THR A 38 -40.78 15.01 15.18
N ARG A 39 -40.70 14.07 14.22
CA ARG A 39 -40.72 12.62 14.51
C ARG A 39 -39.45 12.15 15.23
N LEU A 40 -38.26 12.63 14.84
CA LEU A 40 -37.02 12.30 15.54
C LEU A 40 -37.07 12.75 17.00
N ASN A 41 -37.71 13.89 17.29
CA ASN A 41 -37.84 14.36 18.66
C ASN A 41 -38.74 13.42 19.50
N GLU A 42 -39.83 12.89 18.93
CA GLU A 42 -40.68 11.90 19.60
C GLU A 42 -39.94 10.59 19.92
N TYR A 43 -39.03 10.16 19.04
CA TYR A 43 -38.26 8.93 19.20
C TYR A 43 -36.85 9.14 19.75
N ALA A 44 -36.45 10.38 20.06
CA ALA A 44 -35.07 10.74 20.37
C ALA A 44 -34.50 9.94 21.55
N GLU A 45 -35.29 9.81 22.62
CA GLU A 45 -34.88 9.04 23.80
C GLU A 45 -34.72 7.55 23.51
N ILE A 46 -35.63 6.98 22.71
CA ILE A 46 -35.57 5.56 22.32
C ILE A 46 -34.37 5.32 21.40
N ILE A 47 -34.14 6.20 20.41
CA ILE A 47 -32.99 6.13 19.51
C ILE A 47 -31.69 6.29 20.30
N ASN A 48 -31.62 7.22 21.25
CA ASN A 48 -30.47 7.43 22.10
C ASN A 48 -30.19 6.20 22.98
N LEU A 49 -31.22 5.63 23.63
CA LEU A 49 -31.08 4.41 24.43
C LEU A 49 -30.59 3.23 23.57
N PHE A 50 -31.23 2.99 22.42
CA PHE A 50 -30.85 1.93 21.49
C PHE A 50 -29.41 2.11 21.01
N THR A 51 -29.04 3.32 20.59
CA THR A 51 -27.69 3.63 20.12
C THR A 51 -26.66 3.45 21.22
N ARG A 52 -26.96 3.79 22.48
CA ARG A 52 -26.05 3.57 23.62
C ARG A 52 -25.86 2.08 23.92
N ILE A 53 -26.93 1.28 23.86
CA ILE A 53 -26.83 -0.18 24.00
C ILE A 53 -25.95 -0.74 22.88
N LEU A 54 -26.24 -0.36 21.62
CA LEU A 54 -25.46 -0.77 20.47
C LEU A 54 -23.99 -0.31 20.56
N SER A 55 -23.75 0.92 21.03
CA SER A 55 -22.41 1.44 21.31
C SER A 55 -21.67 0.59 22.33
N GLY A 56 -22.33 0.21 23.43
CA GLY A 56 -21.75 -0.68 24.44
C GLY A 56 -21.37 -2.05 23.86
N ILE A 57 -22.25 -2.65 23.05
CA ILE A 57 -21.97 -3.91 22.35
C ILE A 57 -20.78 -3.76 21.40
N LEU A 58 -20.76 -2.70 20.58
CA LEU A 58 -19.69 -2.45 19.62
C LEU A 58 -18.35 -2.18 20.32
N VAL A 59 -18.33 -1.43 21.41
CA VAL A 59 -17.11 -1.16 22.20
C VAL A 59 -16.59 -2.44 22.84
N LEU A 60 -17.46 -3.29 23.40
CA LEU A 60 -17.06 -4.60 23.94
C LEU A 60 -16.53 -5.53 22.83
N GLY A 61 -17.18 -5.55 21.68
CA GLY A 61 -16.72 -6.30 20.50
C GLY A 61 -15.37 -5.80 19.98
N LEU A 62 -15.19 -4.48 19.90
CA LEU A 62 -13.92 -3.86 19.55
C LEU A 62 -12.82 -4.22 20.54
N TYR A 63 -13.10 -4.12 21.84
CA TYR A 63 -12.16 -4.49 22.89
C TYR A 63 -11.74 -5.96 22.80
N ALA A 64 -12.70 -6.86 22.56
CA ALA A 64 -12.48 -8.30 22.44
C ALA A 64 -11.86 -8.75 21.11
N SER A 65 -11.83 -7.90 20.08
CA SER A 65 -11.23 -8.25 18.78
C SER A 65 -9.70 -8.41 18.88
N ASN A 66 -9.05 -9.06 17.92
CA ASN A 66 -7.59 -9.26 17.93
C ASN A 66 -6.78 -8.08 17.33
N LYS A 67 -7.43 -6.98 16.95
CA LYS A 67 -6.74 -5.80 16.37
C LYS A 67 -5.82 -5.12 17.41
N THR A 68 -4.81 -4.38 16.96
CA THR A 68 -3.98 -3.60 17.88
C THR A 68 -4.77 -2.51 18.60
N SER A 69 -4.32 -2.14 19.80
CA SER A 69 -4.98 -1.10 20.61
C SER A 69 -5.02 0.24 19.87
N SER A 70 -3.96 0.56 19.14
CA SER A 70 -3.84 1.81 18.40
C SER A 70 -4.88 1.96 17.28
N MET A 71 -5.39 0.85 16.73
CA MET A 71 -6.48 0.85 15.74
C MET A 71 -7.88 0.85 16.37
N LYS A 72 -8.06 0.22 17.54
CA LYS A 72 -9.36 0.11 18.22
C LYS A 72 -9.75 1.37 18.98
N MET A 73 -8.80 1.96 19.71
CA MET A 73 -9.07 3.07 20.62
C MET A 73 -9.69 4.30 19.96
N PRO A 74 -9.33 4.70 18.73
CA PRO A 74 -9.96 5.84 18.06
C PRO A 74 -11.46 5.60 17.82
N TRP A 75 -11.84 4.38 17.42
CA TRP A 75 -13.24 3.99 17.26
C TRP A 75 -13.98 3.92 18.59
N VAL A 76 -13.37 3.34 19.63
CA VAL A 76 -13.96 3.29 20.97
C VAL A 76 -14.24 4.70 21.48
N ILE A 77 -13.27 5.62 21.37
CA ILE A 77 -13.44 7.01 21.81
C ILE A 77 -14.52 7.71 21.00
N LEU A 78 -14.53 7.56 19.67
CA LEU A 78 -15.55 8.16 18.81
C LEU A 78 -16.96 7.67 19.16
N ILE A 79 -17.13 6.37 19.37
CA ILE A 79 -18.41 5.74 19.74
C ILE A 79 -18.86 6.18 21.14
N LEU A 80 -17.95 6.28 22.11
CA LEU A 80 -18.32 6.67 23.47
C LEU A 80 -18.66 8.16 23.60
N ILE A 81 -17.90 9.04 22.94
CA ILE A 81 -18.14 10.49 22.99
C ILE A 81 -19.37 10.87 22.16
N PHE A 82 -19.52 10.26 20.98
CA PHE A 82 -20.61 10.57 20.05
C PHE A 82 -21.36 9.29 19.62
N PRO A 83 -22.19 8.66 20.47
CA PRO A 83 -22.82 7.37 20.17
C PRO A 83 -23.50 7.28 18.81
N ILE A 84 -24.34 8.26 18.44
CA ILE A 84 -25.08 8.22 17.17
C ILE A 84 -24.12 8.32 15.97
N MET A 85 -23.24 9.31 15.99
CA MET A 85 -22.30 9.54 14.91
C MET A 85 -21.23 8.44 14.83
N GLY A 86 -20.66 8.05 15.97
CA GLY A 86 -19.59 7.07 16.08
C GLY A 86 -20.03 5.67 15.70
N VAL A 87 -21.23 5.24 16.12
CA VAL A 87 -21.81 3.97 15.64
C VAL A 87 -22.07 4.04 14.13
N GLY A 88 -22.67 5.13 13.65
CA GLY A 88 -22.92 5.30 12.20
C GLY A 88 -21.64 5.22 11.38
N LEU A 89 -20.60 5.97 11.75
CA LEU A 89 -19.31 5.95 11.07
C LEU A 89 -18.58 4.62 11.22
N TYR A 90 -18.66 3.96 12.37
CA TYR A 90 -18.05 2.64 12.57
C TYR A 90 -18.70 1.58 11.69
N LEU A 91 -20.03 1.59 11.55
CA LEU A 91 -20.74 0.64 10.69
C LEU A 91 -20.50 0.91 9.20
N LEU A 92 -20.29 2.17 8.81
CA LEU A 92 -20.00 2.54 7.42
C LEU A 92 -18.53 2.25 7.04
N ILE A 93 -17.59 2.58 7.94
CA ILE A 93 -16.14 2.63 7.65
C ILE A 93 -15.38 1.70 8.60
N GLY A 94 -15.67 1.72 9.89
CA GLY A 94 -14.90 1.00 10.91
C GLY A 94 -14.95 -0.53 10.85
N LEU A 95 -15.94 -1.10 10.15
CA LEU A 95 -15.96 -2.51 9.73
C LEU A 95 -14.94 -2.81 8.61
N ASN A 96 -13.80 -2.11 8.65
CA ASN A 96 -12.63 -2.28 7.80
C ASN A 96 -12.12 -3.72 7.88
N GLY A 97 -12.41 -4.44 6.80
CA GLY A 97 -11.98 -5.78 6.49
C GLY A 97 -12.70 -6.20 5.22
N GLY A 98 -12.02 -6.95 4.35
CA GLY A 98 -12.71 -7.51 3.20
C GLY A 98 -13.95 -8.28 3.62
N THR A 99 -15.02 -8.18 2.81
CA THR A 99 -16.24 -8.95 3.06
C THR A 99 -15.89 -10.44 3.20
N HIS A 100 -16.65 -11.20 3.98
CA HIS A 100 -16.41 -12.64 4.13
C HIS A 100 -16.26 -13.35 2.78
N LYS A 101 -17.12 -13.01 1.82
CA LYS A 101 -17.06 -13.51 0.45
C LYS A 101 -15.78 -13.13 -0.29
N MET A 102 -15.23 -11.94 -0.04
CA MET A 102 -13.96 -11.53 -0.62
C MET A 102 -12.83 -12.36 0.00
N ARG A 103 -12.77 -12.49 1.33
CA ARG A 103 -11.76 -13.33 2.01
C ARG A 103 -11.77 -14.78 1.53
N GLU A 104 -12.95 -15.39 1.44
CA GLU A 104 -13.11 -16.75 0.91
C GLU A 104 -12.57 -16.89 -0.51
N ARG A 105 -12.75 -15.87 -1.34
CA ARG A 105 -12.29 -15.88 -2.73
C ARG A 105 -10.76 -15.80 -2.83
N TYR A 106 -10.13 -14.91 -2.06
CA TYR A 106 -8.67 -14.84 -1.98
C TYR A 106 -8.11 -16.17 -1.48
N ALA A 107 -8.66 -16.70 -0.39
CA ALA A 107 -8.26 -18.01 0.15
C ALA A 107 -8.45 -19.18 -0.85
N GLU A 108 -9.52 -19.15 -1.66
CA GLU A 108 -9.72 -20.16 -2.71
C GLU A 108 -8.63 -20.08 -3.78
N ILE A 109 -8.28 -18.89 -4.23
CA ILE A 109 -7.22 -18.68 -5.23
C ILE A 109 -5.85 -19.07 -4.65
N ASP A 110 -5.55 -18.66 -3.43
CA ASP A 110 -4.30 -19.00 -2.72
C ASP A 110 -4.14 -20.52 -2.53
N SER A 111 -5.23 -21.22 -2.22
CA SER A 111 -5.22 -22.68 -2.10
C SER A 111 -4.84 -23.41 -3.39
N LYS A 112 -4.97 -22.73 -4.54
CA LYS A 112 -4.58 -23.24 -5.86
C LYS A 112 -3.17 -22.79 -6.24
N LEU A 113 -2.80 -21.53 -5.98
CA LEU A 113 -1.54 -20.93 -6.40
C LEU A 113 -0.35 -21.26 -5.49
N LEU A 114 -0.48 -21.08 -4.17
CA LEU A 114 0.65 -21.21 -3.23
C LEU A 114 1.27 -22.61 -3.25
N PRO A 115 0.50 -23.73 -3.36
CA PRO A 115 1.09 -25.07 -3.50
C PRO A 115 1.87 -25.29 -4.80
N MET A 116 1.78 -24.40 -5.79
CA MET A 116 2.54 -24.49 -7.04
C MET A 116 3.95 -23.89 -6.92
N LEU A 117 4.22 -23.14 -5.85
CA LEU A 117 5.56 -22.64 -5.55
C LEU A 117 6.50 -23.80 -5.19
N PRO A 118 7.79 -23.71 -5.55
CA PRO A 118 8.72 -24.82 -5.37
C PRO A 118 9.04 -25.07 -3.89
N ASP A 119 9.41 -26.32 -3.58
CA ASP A 119 9.94 -26.66 -2.26
C ASP A 119 11.30 -25.97 -2.05
N SER A 120 11.45 -25.29 -0.93
CA SER A 120 12.66 -24.56 -0.53
C SER A 120 13.30 -25.09 0.75
N GLN A 121 12.97 -26.31 1.18
CA GLN A 121 13.47 -26.85 2.45
C GLN A 121 15.02 -26.88 2.53
N GLU A 122 15.70 -27.18 1.43
CA GLU A 122 17.17 -27.15 1.37
C GLU A 122 17.72 -25.71 1.53
N CYS A 123 17.18 -24.76 0.77
CA CYS A 123 17.55 -23.35 0.88
C CYS A 123 17.29 -22.81 2.29
N LEU A 124 16.15 -23.18 2.89
CA LEU A 124 15.79 -22.80 4.25
C LEU A 124 16.76 -23.38 5.30
N SER A 125 17.22 -24.62 5.09
CA SER A 125 18.18 -25.27 5.98
C SER A 125 19.54 -24.57 5.89
N ARG A 126 20.00 -24.26 4.67
CA ARG A 126 21.26 -23.54 4.44
C ARG A 126 21.27 -22.15 5.06
N ILE A 127 20.22 -21.34 4.91
CA ILE A 127 20.19 -20.00 5.53
C ILE A 127 20.18 -20.08 7.07
N LYS A 128 19.54 -21.10 7.65
CA LYS A 128 19.54 -21.30 9.11
C LYS A 128 20.93 -21.63 9.64
N GLU A 129 21.74 -22.34 8.84
CA GLU A 129 23.12 -22.67 9.19
C GLU A 129 24.06 -21.48 8.99
N THR A 130 23.93 -20.75 7.88
CA THR A 130 24.84 -19.64 7.54
C THR A 130 24.52 -18.35 8.30
N ILE A 131 23.24 -17.98 8.39
CA ILE A 131 22.78 -16.74 9.03
C ILE A 131 21.51 -17.06 9.86
N PRO A 132 21.65 -17.67 11.06
CA PRO A 132 20.52 -18.14 11.86
C PRO A 132 19.42 -17.09 12.07
N LYS A 133 19.80 -15.82 12.25
CA LYS A 133 18.87 -14.69 12.37
C LYS A 133 18.02 -14.48 11.11
N ALA A 134 18.63 -14.50 9.93
CA ALA A 134 17.91 -14.39 8.66
C ALA A 134 17.06 -15.65 8.40
N GLY A 135 17.59 -16.84 8.69
CA GLY A 135 16.86 -18.10 8.52
C GLY A 135 15.61 -18.21 9.40
N ASN A 136 15.58 -17.55 10.55
CA ASN A 136 14.38 -17.45 11.40
C ASN A 136 13.29 -16.56 10.75
N ILE A 137 13.68 -15.45 10.12
CA ILE A 137 12.76 -14.57 9.37
C ILE A 137 12.21 -15.33 8.15
N ALA A 138 13.09 -15.97 7.40
CA ALA A 138 12.70 -16.77 6.25
C ALA A 138 11.73 -17.91 6.60
N SER A 139 11.94 -18.54 7.77
CA SER A 139 11.03 -19.56 8.28
C SER A 139 9.66 -19.01 8.63
N TYR A 140 9.60 -17.79 9.19
CA TYR A 140 8.35 -17.12 9.50
C TYR A 140 7.57 -16.84 8.20
N ILE A 141 8.23 -16.23 7.20
CA ILE A 141 7.62 -15.94 5.90
C ILE A 141 7.09 -17.24 5.27
N GLN A 142 7.92 -18.27 5.15
CA GLN A 142 7.52 -19.53 4.52
C GLN A 142 6.40 -20.26 5.29
N ARG A 143 6.36 -20.17 6.63
CA ARG A 143 5.36 -20.87 7.44
C ARG A 143 4.01 -20.14 7.49
N ASN A 144 4.01 -18.82 7.56
CA ASN A 144 2.79 -18.04 7.81
C ASN A 144 2.24 -17.34 6.57
N SER A 145 3.07 -17.15 5.53
CA SER A 145 2.66 -16.57 4.24
C SER A 145 2.92 -17.51 3.04
N GLN A 146 3.46 -18.71 3.29
CA GLN A 146 3.70 -19.77 2.29
C GLN A 146 4.69 -19.42 1.16
N TYR A 147 5.32 -18.25 1.19
CA TYR A 147 6.33 -17.86 0.20
C TYR A 147 7.70 -18.51 0.49
N PRO A 148 8.26 -19.29 -0.45
CA PRO A 148 9.54 -19.98 -0.24
C PRO A 148 10.75 -19.04 -0.41
N ILE A 149 11.89 -19.49 0.08
CA ILE A 149 13.19 -18.80 -0.08
C ILE A 149 13.99 -19.41 -1.24
N TYR A 150 14.67 -18.56 -2.00
CA TYR A 150 15.40 -18.94 -3.21
C TYR A 150 16.88 -18.55 -3.11
N GLN A 151 17.72 -19.26 -3.86
CA GLN A 151 19.12 -18.88 -4.10
C GLN A 151 19.48 -18.78 -5.58
N ASN A 152 18.77 -19.49 -6.44
CA ASN A 152 18.96 -19.41 -7.89
C ASN A 152 18.24 -18.19 -8.45
N THR A 153 18.65 -17.00 -8.02
CA THR A 153 18.11 -15.72 -8.50
C THR A 153 19.17 -14.65 -8.40
N ASP A 154 19.41 -13.91 -9.48
CA ASP A 154 20.20 -12.68 -9.45
C ASP A 154 19.31 -11.48 -9.11
N ILE A 155 19.87 -10.55 -8.34
CA ILE A 155 19.18 -9.34 -7.93
C ILE A 155 20.03 -8.10 -8.21
N VAL A 156 19.38 -7.11 -8.81
CA VAL A 156 19.98 -5.80 -9.09
C VAL A 156 19.16 -4.75 -8.36
N TYR A 157 19.83 -3.97 -7.52
CA TYR A 157 19.22 -2.86 -6.80
C TYR A 157 19.35 -1.56 -7.58
N PHE A 158 18.28 -0.76 -7.58
CA PHE A 158 18.25 0.59 -8.14
C PHE A 158 18.03 1.61 -7.03
N ASP A 159 19.01 2.50 -6.87
CA ASP A 159 18.96 3.65 -5.98
C ASP A 159 18.10 4.80 -6.51
N GLU A 160 17.73 4.78 -7.80
CA GLU A 160 16.88 5.78 -8.44
C GLU A 160 15.81 5.09 -9.30
N ALA A 161 14.56 5.55 -9.20
CA ALA A 161 13.44 4.99 -9.97
C ALA A 161 13.66 5.03 -11.48
N VAL A 162 14.32 6.07 -12.01
CA VAL A 162 14.59 6.21 -13.44
C VAL A 162 15.51 5.10 -13.96
N LYS A 163 16.51 4.68 -13.18
CA LYS A 163 17.38 3.52 -13.53
C LYS A 163 16.56 2.23 -13.58
N GLY A 164 15.63 2.07 -12.64
CA GLY A 164 14.69 0.95 -12.61
C GLY A 164 13.78 0.94 -13.84
N LEU A 165 13.19 2.08 -14.22
CA LEU A 165 12.36 2.23 -15.42
C LEU A 165 13.13 1.89 -16.70
N GLU A 166 14.35 2.40 -16.86
CA GLU A 166 15.18 2.10 -18.04
C GLU A 166 15.54 0.61 -18.14
N ALA A 167 15.84 -0.04 -17.01
CA ALA A 167 16.05 -1.48 -16.98
C ALA A 167 14.78 -2.26 -17.31
N GLN A 168 13.65 -1.83 -16.75
CA GLN A 168 12.33 -2.42 -17.00
C GLN A 168 11.95 -2.35 -18.48
N LEU A 169 12.10 -1.20 -19.14
CA LEU A 169 11.83 -1.05 -20.57
C LEU A 169 12.65 -2.03 -21.42
N LYS A 170 13.96 -2.16 -21.14
CA LYS A 170 14.86 -3.09 -21.85
C LYS A 170 14.45 -4.55 -21.71
N ASP A 171 13.89 -4.95 -20.57
CA ASP A 171 13.43 -6.33 -20.39
C ASP A 171 12.02 -6.55 -20.95
N LEU A 172 11.14 -5.54 -20.90
CA LEU A 172 9.83 -5.59 -21.54
C LEU A 172 9.96 -5.82 -23.05
N GLU A 173 10.93 -5.16 -23.70
CA GLU A 173 11.23 -5.37 -25.13
C GLU A 173 11.61 -6.82 -25.47
N LYS A 174 12.14 -7.60 -24.51
CA LYS A 174 12.57 -8.99 -24.71
C LYS A 174 11.47 -10.02 -24.47
N ALA A 175 10.31 -9.60 -23.98
CA ALA A 175 9.22 -10.51 -23.62
C ALA A 175 8.77 -11.36 -24.82
N GLN A 176 8.48 -12.64 -24.56
CA GLN A 176 8.13 -13.64 -25.58
C GLN A 176 6.78 -14.32 -25.34
N LYS A 177 6.34 -14.44 -24.10
CA LYS A 177 5.12 -15.18 -23.71
C LYS A 177 4.11 -14.27 -23.04
N PHE A 178 4.50 -13.62 -21.95
CA PHE A 178 3.59 -12.74 -21.21
C PHE A 178 4.31 -11.63 -20.43
N ILE A 179 3.58 -10.53 -20.22
CA ILE A 179 3.95 -9.42 -19.35
C ILE A 179 2.79 -9.16 -18.40
N PHE A 180 3.07 -9.21 -17.10
CA PHE A 180 2.12 -8.85 -16.05
C PHE A 180 2.62 -7.64 -15.29
N MET A 181 1.77 -6.64 -15.10
CA MET A 181 2.10 -5.39 -14.42
C MET A 181 1.01 -5.04 -13.42
N GLU A 182 1.37 -4.80 -12.17
CA GLU A 182 0.48 -4.39 -11.08
C GLU A 182 1.08 -3.15 -10.42
N TYR A 183 0.31 -2.06 -10.37
CA TYR A 183 0.76 -0.79 -9.80
C TYR A 183 -0.37 -0.06 -9.09
N HIS A 184 -0.10 0.43 -7.88
CA HIS A 184 -1.04 1.27 -7.14
C HIS A 184 -1.53 2.48 -7.94
N ALA A 185 -0.62 3.17 -8.63
CA ALA A 185 -0.95 4.35 -9.43
C ALA A 185 -0.27 4.29 -10.80
N ILE A 186 -1.06 4.58 -11.84
CA ILE A 186 -0.60 4.80 -13.21
C ILE A 186 -1.12 6.17 -13.65
N GLU A 187 -0.24 6.99 -14.23
CA GLU A 187 -0.57 8.27 -14.85
C GLU A 187 -0.43 8.16 -16.36
N ASP A 188 -1.49 8.51 -17.11
CA ASP A 188 -1.47 8.50 -18.60
C ASP A 188 -0.63 9.67 -19.14
N ALA A 189 0.66 9.64 -18.84
CA ALA A 189 1.67 10.64 -19.15
C ALA A 189 2.99 9.97 -19.59
N GLU A 190 4.05 10.78 -19.74
CA GLU A 190 5.32 10.38 -20.35
C GLU A 190 5.90 9.05 -19.83
N ALA A 191 5.91 8.84 -18.51
CA ALA A 191 6.43 7.60 -17.92
C ALA A 191 5.64 6.36 -18.37
N TRP A 192 4.30 6.43 -18.34
CA TRP A 192 3.45 5.36 -18.83
C TRP A 192 3.55 5.21 -20.34
N HIS A 193 3.59 6.30 -21.12
CA HIS A 193 3.65 6.23 -22.58
C HIS A 193 4.87 5.47 -23.08
N LYS A 194 6.04 5.67 -22.46
CA LYS A 194 7.25 4.89 -22.77
C LYS A 194 7.04 3.38 -22.59
N ILE A 195 6.34 2.98 -21.53
CA ILE A 195 6.00 1.57 -21.28
C ILE A 195 4.94 1.11 -22.28
N GLN A 196 3.88 1.89 -22.45
CA GLN A 196 2.74 1.57 -23.31
C GLN A 196 3.19 1.27 -24.75
N ASP A 197 4.14 2.04 -25.29
CA ASP A 197 4.68 1.85 -26.63
C ASP A 197 5.34 0.46 -26.76
N VAL A 198 6.17 0.07 -25.79
CA VAL A 198 6.80 -1.25 -25.75
C VAL A 198 5.76 -2.36 -25.59
N LEU A 199 4.77 -2.17 -24.70
CA LEU A 199 3.70 -3.14 -24.49
C LEU A 199 2.89 -3.36 -25.77
N GLU A 200 2.55 -2.29 -26.50
CA GLU A 200 1.81 -2.38 -27.76
C GLU A 200 2.60 -3.17 -28.81
N GLU A 201 3.91 -2.97 -28.90
CA GLU A 201 4.77 -3.77 -29.77
C GLU A 201 4.79 -5.25 -29.35
N ARG A 202 4.86 -5.54 -28.06
CA ARG A 202 4.83 -6.92 -27.55
C ARG A 202 3.49 -7.60 -27.81
N VAL A 203 2.37 -6.90 -27.64
CA VAL A 203 1.05 -7.41 -28.02
C VAL A 203 1.00 -7.76 -29.51
N LYS A 204 1.51 -6.89 -30.39
CA LYS A 204 1.61 -7.17 -31.84
C LYS A 204 2.46 -8.40 -32.16
N ALA A 205 3.47 -8.67 -31.33
CA ALA A 205 4.29 -9.88 -31.42
C ALA A 205 3.62 -11.14 -30.83
N GLY A 206 2.41 -11.03 -30.29
CA GLY A 206 1.63 -12.13 -29.73
C GLY A 206 1.88 -12.41 -28.24
N VAL A 207 2.56 -11.50 -27.54
CA VAL A 207 2.78 -11.59 -26.09
C VAL A 207 1.49 -11.24 -25.36
N GLU A 208 1.11 -12.04 -24.36
CA GLU A 208 -0.03 -11.74 -23.50
C GLU A 208 0.34 -10.62 -22.52
N VAL A 209 -0.35 -9.47 -22.58
CA VAL A 209 -0.08 -8.35 -21.67
C VAL A 209 -1.25 -8.11 -20.74
N ARG A 210 -0.99 -8.08 -19.44
CA ARG A 210 -1.98 -7.80 -18.38
C ARG A 210 -1.52 -6.66 -17.50
N VAL A 211 -2.39 -5.68 -17.30
CA VAL A 211 -2.14 -4.50 -16.46
C VAL A 211 -3.22 -4.42 -15.39
N PHE A 212 -2.81 -4.33 -14.14
CA PHE A 212 -3.65 -4.23 -12.97
C PHE A 212 -3.32 -2.94 -12.22
N TYR A 213 -4.34 -2.20 -11.80
CA TYR A 213 -4.13 -0.97 -11.02
C TYR A 213 -5.27 -0.68 -10.03
N ASP A 214 -4.97 0.14 -9.01
CA ASP A 214 -5.97 0.65 -8.05
C ASP A 214 -6.64 1.91 -8.60
N ASP A 215 -7.98 1.89 -8.69
CA ASP A 215 -8.73 3.02 -9.25
C ASP A 215 -8.54 4.29 -8.43
N MET A 216 -8.47 4.18 -7.09
CA MET A 216 -8.31 5.33 -6.22
C MET A 216 -6.88 5.82 -6.11
N GLY A 217 -5.90 4.92 -6.22
CA GLY A 217 -4.51 5.32 -6.42
C GLY A 217 -4.31 6.11 -7.72
N SER A 218 -5.15 5.85 -8.73
CA SER A 218 -5.11 6.50 -10.04
C SER A 218 -6.18 7.58 -10.25
N ILE A 219 -6.90 8.01 -9.19
CA ILE A 219 -7.88 9.09 -9.28
C ILE A 219 -7.18 10.38 -9.73
N GLY A 220 -7.64 10.93 -10.85
CA GLY A 220 -7.09 12.14 -11.46
C GLY A 220 -5.89 11.90 -12.38
N PHE A 221 -5.33 10.68 -12.40
CA PHE A 221 -4.22 10.27 -13.27
C PHE A 221 -4.69 9.53 -14.53
N ILE A 222 -5.82 8.84 -14.46
CA ILE A 222 -6.48 8.17 -15.60
C ILE A 222 -7.99 8.48 -15.62
N ASN A 223 -8.61 8.36 -16.79
CA ASN A 223 -10.05 8.50 -16.97
C ASN A 223 -10.71 7.15 -17.28
N THR A 224 -12.04 7.12 -17.35
CA THR A 224 -12.81 5.89 -17.66
C THR A 224 -12.55 5.31 -19.04
N ASP A 225 -11.84 6.04 -19.92
CA ASP A 225 -11.49 5.57 -21.26
C ASP A 225 -10.12 4.91 -21.31
N PHE A 226 -9.30 4.99 -20.24
CA PHE A 226 -7.99 4.34 -20.16
C PHE A 226 -8.09 2.83 -20.41
N VAL A 227 -8.97 2.14 -19.67
CA VAL A 227 -9.21 0.69 -19.84
C VAL A 227 -9.62 0.37 -21.28
N LYS A 228 -10.56 1.14 -21.85
CA LYS A 228 -11.02 0.93 -23.23
C LYS A 228 -9.89 1.13 -24.25
N LYS A 229 -9.04 2.14 -24.05
CA LYS A 229 -7.86 2.42 -24.88
C LYS A 229 -6.89 1.25 -24.85
N MET A 230 -6.61 0.71 -23.65
CA MET A 230 -5.70 -0.42 -23.46
C MET A 230 -6.27 -1.71 -24.05
N GLU A 231 -7.54 -2.02 -23.80
CA GLU A 231 -8.20 -3.19 -24.38
C GLU A 231 -8.26 -3.13 -25.90
N ALA A 232 -8.47 -1.94 -26.49
CA ALA A 232 -8.50 -1.77 -27.94
C ALA A 232 -7.16 -2.08 -28.63
N ILE A 233 -6.04 -1.93 -27.92
CA ILE A 233 -4.70 -2.30 -28.41
C ILE A 233 -4.26 -3.69 -27.96
N GLY A 234 -5.14 -4.45 -27.28
CA GLY A 234 -4.91 -5.83 -26.86
C GLY A 234 -4.18 -5.98 -25.52
N ILE A 235 -4.09 -4.92 -24.72
CA ILE A 235 -3.63 -4.97 -23.33
C ILE A 235 -4.84 -5.26 -22.44
N HIS A 236 -4.80 -6.37 -21.70
CA HIS A 236 -5.87 -6.72 -20.77
C HIS A 236 -5.75 -5.93 -19.48
N CYS A 237 -6.82 -5.24 -19.07
CA CYS A 237 -6.82 -4.46 -17.84
C CYS A 237 -7.80 -5.02 -16.81
N ARG A 238 -7.39 -5.02 -15.53
CA ARG A 238 -8.29 -5.19 -14.38
C ARG A 238 -8.06 -4.06 -13.39
N VAL A 239 -9.13 -3.69 -12.68
CA VAL A 239 -9.13 -2.54 -11.79
C VAL A 239 -9.50 -3.00 -10.39
N PHE A 240 -8.64 -2.71 -9.42
CA PHE A 240 -8.97 -2.95 -8.01
C PHE A 240 -9.94 -1.88 -7.51
N ASN A 241 -11.03 -2.37 -6.90
CA ASN A 241 -12.07 -1.57 -6.26
C ASN A 241 -12.52 -0.33 -7.08
N PRO A 242 -13.16 -0.53 -8.26
CA PRO A 242 -13.62 0.57 -9.10
C PRO A 242 -14.47 1.57 -8.31
N PHE A 243 -14.21 2.85 -8.51
CA PHE A 243 -14.89 3.93 -7.83
C PHE A 243 -16.37 3.95 -8.21
N MET A 244 -17.22 3.52 -7.28
CA MET A 244 -18.66 3.64 -7.36
C MET A 244 -19.16 4.58 -6.26
N PRO A 245 -19.74 5.76 -6.61
CA PRO A 245 -20.30 6.68 -5.63
C PRO A 245 -21.28 5.97 -4.68
N GLY A 246 -21.01 6.05 -3.38
CA GLY A 246 -21.87 5.50 -2.32
C GLY A 246 -21.49 4.11 -1.79
N LEU A 247 -21.24 3.12 -2.64
CA LEU A 247 -21.12 1.72 -2.20
C LEU A 247 -19.68 1.30 -1.82
N ASN A 248 -18.67 1.71 -2.61
CA ASN A 248 -17.28 1.29 -2.45
C ASN A 248 -16.36 2.38 -1.88
N LEU A 249 -16.89 3.58 -1.62
CA LEU A 249 -16.16 4.72 -1.05
C LEU A 249 -15.58 4.44 0.35
N PHE A 250 -16.13 3.42 1.02
CA PHE A 250 -15.81 3.06 2.41
C PHE A 250 -14.96 1.79 2.53
N LEU A 251 -14.57 1.17 1.41
CA LEU A 251 -13.58 0.10 1.41
C LEU A 251 -12.19 0.71 1.62
N ASN A 252 -11.60 0.48 2.79
CA ASN A 252 -10.31 1.07 3.16
C ASN A 252 -9.10 0.30 2.60
N ASN A 253 -9.31 -0.95 2.16
CA ASN A 253 -8.26 -1.74 1.53
C ASN A 253 -7.89 -1.15 0.17
N ARG A 254 -6.60 -1.13 -0.12
CA ARG A 254 -6.03 -0.70 -1.40
C ARG A 254 -5.05 -1.72 -1.90
N ASP A 255 -4.96 -1.84 -3.21
CA ASP A 255 -3.81 -2.51 -3.80
C ASP A 255 -2.64 -1.53 -3.84
N HIS A 256 -1.64 -1.75 -3.00
CA HIS A 256 -0.43 -0.93 -2.96
C HIS A 256 0.79 -1.67 -3.55
N ARG A 257 0.58 -2.86 -4.14
CA ARG A 257 1.63 -3.63 -4.78
C ARG A 257 2.16 -2.96 -6.05
N LYS A 258 3.42 -3.27 -6.33
CA LYS A 258 4.19 -2.75 -7.49
C LYS A 258 5.01 -3.92 -8.00
N ILE A 259 4.47 -4.59 -9.02
CA ILE A 259 5.04 -5.81 -9.57
C ILE A 259 5.08 -5.68 -11.09
N THR A 260 6.19 -6.08 -11.68
CA THR A 260 6.23 -6.43 -13.10
C THR A 260 6.86 -7.79 -13.26
N VAL A 261 6.23 -8.68 -14.01
CA VAL A 261 6.72 -10.02 -14.33
C VAL A 261 6.77 -10.17 -15.84
N ILE A 262 7.90 -10.67 -16.32
CA ILE A 262 8.17 -10.87 -17.75
C ILE A 262 8.53 -12.34 -17.95
N ASP A 263 7.65 -13.05 -18.67
CA ASP A 263 7.76 -14.48 -18.99
C ASP A 263 7.95 -15.41 -17.77
N GLY A 264 7.68 -14.95 -16.55
CA GLY A 264 8.00 -15.67 -15.32
C GLY A 264 9.51 -15.78 -15.04
N LYS A 265 10.34 -15.04 -15.79
CA LYS A 265 11.81 -15.09 -15.73
C LYS A 265 12.42 -13.87 -15.05
N VAL A 266 11.91 -12.68 -15.38
CA VAL A 266 12.37 -11.40 -14.85
C VAL A 266 11.24 -10.76 -14.06
N GLY A 267 11.57 -10.25 -12.88
CA GLY A 267 10.63 -9.60 -11.97
C GLY A 267 11.13 -8.22 -11.54
N PHE A 268 10.23 -7.27 -11.32
CA PHE A 268 10.53 -5.98 -10.69
C PHE A 268 9.58 -5.74 -9.53
N THR A 269 10.12 -5.17 -8.46
CA THR A 269 9.34 -4.60 -7.34
C THR A 269 10.11 -3.42 -6.72
N GLY A 270 9.43 -2.57 -5.97
CA GLY A 270 10.00 -1.39 -5.36
C GLY A 270 8.92 -0.42 -4.89
N GLY A 271 9.32 0.81 -4.56
CA GLY A 271 8.37 1.82 -4.09
C GLY A 271 7.69 2.63 -5.20
N TYR A 272 8.21 2.59 -6.44
CA TYR A 272 7.83 3.55 -7.48
C TYR A 272 6.58 3.19 -8.28
N ASN A 273 5.67 4.15 -8.40
CA ASN A 273 4.50 4.09 -9.28
C ASN A 273 4.85 4.58 -10.70
N LEU A 274 3.93 4.38 -11.64
CA LEU A 274 4.09 4.80 -13.03
C LEU A 274 3.52 6.21 -13.23
N ALA A 275 4.13 7.20 -12.58
CA ALA A 275 3.78 8.62 -12.71
C ALA A 275 5.05 9.50 -12.83
N ASN A 276 4.92 10.65 -13.49
CA ASN A 276 6.07 11.45 -13.92
C ASN A 276 6.94 11.95 -12.76
N GLU A 277 6.37 12.25 -11.61
CA GLU A 277 7.10 12.71 -10.43
C GLU A 277 8.06 11.65 -9.89
N TYR A 278 7.71 10.37 -10.00
CA TYR A 278 8.56 9.27 -9.50
C TYR A 278 9.88 9.17 -10.24
N PHE A 279 9.87 9.54 -11.52
CA PHE A 279 11.04 9.52 -12.39
C PHE A 279 11.69 10.89 -12.54
N ASN A 280 11.27 11.87 -11.73
CA ASN A 280 11.77 13.26 -11.75
C ASN A 280 11.60 13.94 -13.12
N TYR A 281 10.59 13.57 -13.91
CA TYR A 281 10.18 14.35 -15.10
C TYR A 281 9.44 15.63 -14.67
N THR A 282 8.75 15.57 -13.53
CA THR A 282 8.17 16.71 -12.82
C THR A 282 8.66 16.72 -11.37
N HIS A 283 8.62 17.89 -10.72
CA HIS A 283 9.15 18.07 -9.36
C HIS A 283 8.18 18.81 -8.43
N PRO A 284 6.91 18.36 -8.29
CA PRO A 284 5.93 19.04 -7.45
C PRO A 284 6.33 19.11 -5.96
N TYR A 285 7.21 18.21 -5.51
CA TYR A 285 7.64 18.09 -4.12
C TYR A 285 9.17 18.09 -3.95
N GLY A 286 9.88 18.76 -4.86
CA GLY A 286 11.34 18.64 -4.98
C GLY A 286 11.73 17.37 -5.72
N GLN A 287 12.93 16.85 -5.45
CA GLN A 287 13.33 15.55 -6.00
C GLN A 287 12.49 14.43 -5.38
N TRP A 288 12.18 13.40 -6.17
CA TRP A 288 11.51 12.20 -5.71
C TRP A 288 12.53 11.07 -5.58
N LYS A 289 12.80 10.66 -4.34
CA LYS A 289 13.68 9.50 -4.04
C LYS A 289 12.83 8.26 -3.92
N ASP A 290 12.98 7.35 -4.85
CA ASP A 290 12.41 6.01 -4.77
C ASP A 290 13.41 4.98 -5.25
N THR A 291 13.15 3.72 -4.93
CA THR A 291 14.07 2.60 -5.13
C THR A 291 13.31 1.38 -5.61
N GLY A 292 14.02 0.46 -6.24
CA GLY A 292 13.46 -0.85 -6.55
C GLY A 292 14.54 -1.88 -6.79
N ILE A 293 14.09 -3.09 -7.10
CA ILE A 293 14.93 -4.23 -7.42
C ILE A 293 14.43 -4.90 -8.68
N ARG A 294 15.37 -5.42 -9.46
CA ARG A 294 15.14 -6.39 -10.53
C ARG A 294 15.61 -7.76 -10.08
N LEU A 295 14.80 -8.77 -10.33
CA LEU A 295 15.06 -10.18 -10.04
C LEU A 295 15.10 -10.94 -11.36
N GLU A 296 16.03 -11.89 -11.50
CA GLU A 296 16.03 -12.85 -12.60
C GLU A 296 16.40 -14.23 -12.06
N GLY A 297 15.53 -15.21 -12.25
CA GLY A 297 15.65 -16.56 -11.69
C GLY A 297 14.37 -17.07 -11.05
N ASP A 298 14.51 -18.07 -10.19
CA ASP A 298 13.38 -18.82 -9.62
C ASP A 298 12.48 -17.99 -8.71
N ALA A 299 13.02 -16.98 -8.02
CA ALA A 299 12.24 -16.16 -7.09
C ALA A 299 11.13 -15.34 -7.78
N VAL A 300 11.21 -15.15 -9.10
CA VAL A 300 10.18 -14.46 -9.88
C VAL A 300 8.84 -15.21 -9.80
N GLN A 301 8.85 -16.53 -9.56
CA GLN A 301 7.62 -17.30 -9.37
C GLN A 301 6.75 -16.79 -8.21
N SER A 302 7.36 -16.34 -7.11
CA SER A 302 6.61 -15.71 -6.01
C SER A 302 5.90 -14.44 -6.47
N LEU A 303 6.57 -13.57 -7.22
CA LEU A 303 5.93 -12.36 -7.78
C LEU A 303 4.83 -12.69 -8.80
N THR A 304 5.03 -13.74 -9.61
CA THR A 304 4.01 -14.23 -10.55
C THR A 304 2.76 -14.71 -9.82
N VAL A 305 2.92 -15.49 -8.75
CA VAL A 305 1.81 -15.93 -7.90
C VAL A 305 1.10 -14.73 -7.25
N THR A 306 1.86 -13.80 -6.68
CA THR A 306 1.31 -12.58 -6.07
C THR A 306 0.47 -11.76 -7.07
N PHE A 307 0.91 -11.63 -8.32
CA PHE A 307 0.10 -10.98 -9.37
C PHE A 307 -1.17 -11.78 -9.72
N LEU A 308 -1.02 -13.10 -9.91
CA LEU A 308 -2.13 -13.98 -10.31
C LEU A 308 -3.23 -14.07 -9.24
N GLU A 309 -2.87 -13.99 -7.96
CA GLU A 309 -3.81 -13.87 -6.84
C GLU A 309 -4.75 -12.70 -7.09
N MET A 310 -4.22 -11.49 -7.25
CA MET A 310 -5.03 -10.28 -7.46
C MET A 310 -5.83 -10.33 -8.72
N TRP A 311 -5.17 -10.74 -9.82
CA TRP A 311 -5.82 -10.85 -11.10
C TRP A 311 -7.09 -11.69 -10.98
N ASN A 312 -7.02 -12.84 -10.30
CA ASN A 312 -8.14 -13.80 -10.22
C ASN A 312 -9.08 -13.58 -9.02
N ALA A 313 -8.67 -12.85 -7.98
CA ALA A 313 -9.50 -12.63 -6.80
C ALA A 313 -10.27 -11.30 -6.84
N VAL A 314 -9.86 -10.31 -7.63
CA VAL A 314 -10.47 -8.96 -7.59
C VAL A 314 -11.98 -8.94 -7.87
N SER A 315 -12.47 -9.80 -8.78
CA SER A 315 -13.82 -9.73 -9.32
C SER A 315 -14.39 -11.12 -9.57
N ASP A 316 -15.67 -11.29 -9.28
CA ASP A 316 -16.45 -12.49 -9.58
C ASP A 316 -17.12 -12.43 -10.96
N LYS A 317 -17.04 -11.27 -11.63
CA LYS A 317 -17.62 -11.05 -12.96
C LYS A 317 -16.64 -11.34 -14.08
N ASP A 318 -15.35 -11.29 -13.79
CA ASP A 318 -14.31 -11.50 -14.77
C ASP A 318 -14.02 -12.99 -14.95
N ALA A 319 -13.65 -13.39 -16.16
CA ALA A 319 -13.27 -14.77 -16.43
C ALA A 319 -11.90 -15.04 -15.78
N ASN A 320 -11.88 -15.88 -14.75
CA ASN A 320 -10.64 -16.27 -14.08
C ASN A 320 -9.88 -17.34 -14.87
N ASP A 321 -8.57 -17.37 -14.70
CA ASP A 321 -7.72 -18.41 -15.26
C ASP A 321 -8.12 -19.76 -14.66
N SER A 322 -8.23 -20.78 -15.52
CA SER A 322 -8.51 -22.17 -15.12
C SER A 322 -7.24 -23.00 -14.93
N ASP A 323 -6.12 -22.54 -15.50
CA ASP A 323 -4.82 -23.21 -15.45
C ASP A 323 -3.71 -22.17 -15.23
N PHE A 324 -3.05 -22.24 -14.07
CA PHE A 324 -1.94 -21.37 -13.70
C PHE A 324 -0.57 -21.92 -14.12
N SER A 325 -0.48 -23.21 -14.48
CA SER A 325 0.78 -23.88 -14.78
C SER A 325 1.49 -23.28 -16.01
N LYS A 326 0.72 -22.67 -16.93
CA LYS A 326 1.26 -21.92 -18.07
C LYS A 326 2.12 -20.71 -17.68
N TYR A 327 1.98 -20.19 -16.47
CA TYR A 327 2.74 -19.04 -15.96
C TYR A 327 3.83 -19.42 -14.96
N LEU A 328 3.80 -20.65 -14.45
CA LEU A 328 4.70 -21.18 -13.43
C LEU A 328 5.47 -22.37 -14.01
N PHE A 329 6.28 -22.12 -15.04
CA PHE A 329 7.11 -23.15 -15.65
C PHE A 329 8.58 -22.99 -15.24
N HIS A 330 9.27 -24.12 -15.14
CA HIS A 330 10.70 -24.14 -14.94
C HIS A 330 11.43 -23.74 -16.22
N TYR A 331 12.50 -22.96 -16.09
CA TYR A 331 13.43 -22.67 -17.15
C TYR A 331 14.85 -22.75 -16.60
N ASP A 332 15.80 -23.14 -17.44
CA ASP A 332 17.19 -23.23 -17.02
C ASP A 332 17.75 -21.84 -16.74
N TYR A 333 18.10 -21.60 -15.48
CA TYR A 333 18.78 -20.40 -15.01
C TYR A 333 19.87 -20.79 -14.03
N ALA A 334 21.01 -20.09 -14.10
CA ALA A 334 22.11 -20.26 -13.17
C ALA A 334 22.53 -18.88 -12.65
N ALA A 335 22.08 -18.56 -11.45
CA ALA A 335 22.41 -17.30 -10.80
C ALA A 335 23.92 -17.15 -10.61
N GLN A 336 24.42 -15.92 -10.76
CA GLN A 336 25.82 -15.59 -10.54
C GLN A 336 26.13 -15.34 -9.05
N GLN A 337 25.12 -14.95 -8.27
CA GLN A 337 25.23 -14.79 -6.83
C GLN A 337 24.89 -16.08 -6.04
N THR A 338 25.25 -16.09 -4.76
CA THR A 338 24.96 -17.18 -3.82
C THR A 338 24.07 -16.77 -2.64
N GLY A 339 23.60 -15.52 -2.63
CA GLY A 339 22.73 -14.99 -1.60
C GLY A 339 21.34 -15.59 -1.64
N PHE A 340 20.49 -15.16 -0.71
CA PHE A 340 19.13 -15.62 -0.55
C PHE A 340 18.14 -14.50 -0.87
N VAL A 341 17.07 -14.86 -1.56
CA VAL A 341 16.03 -13.96 -2.03
C VAL A 341 14.67 -14.57 -1.71
N GLN A 342 13.78 -13.81 -1.10
CA GLN A 342 12.45 -14.27 -0.71
C GLN A 342 11.41 -13.16 -0.92
N PRO A 343 10.83 -13.07 -2.13
CA PRO A 343 9.68 -12.23 -2.38
C PRO A 343 8.46 -12.77 -1.62
N TYR A 344 7.70 -11.88 -1.01
CA TYR A 344 6.51 -12.19 -0.21
C TYR A 344 5.44 -11.11 -0.41
N ALA A 345 4.21 -11.44 -0.03
CA ALA A 345 3.08 -10.52 0.00
C ALA A 345 2.52 -10.39 1.42
N ASP A 346 1.86 -9.25 1.67
CA ASP A 346 1.05 -9.01 2.86
C ASP A 346 -0.40 -8.73 2.40
N SER A 347 -1.36 -9.36 3.05
CA SER A 347 -2.76 -9.37 2.61
C SER A 347 -3.70 -9.04 3.77
N PRO A 348 -4.53 -7.99 3.65
CA PRO A 348 -5.52 -7.68 4.68
C PRO A 348 -6.72 -8.67 4.66
N MET A 349 -6.68 -9.67 3.77
CA MET A 349 -7.71 -10.70 3.63
C MET A 349 -7.44 -11.92 4.51
N ASP A 350 -6.22 -12.08 5.01
CA ASP A 350 -5.87 -13.11 5.99
C ASP A 350 -5.90 -12.57 7.43
N ASN A 351 -5.21 -13.24 8.36
CA ASN A 351 -5.12 -12.88 9.77
C ASN A 351 -3.67 -12.69 10.24
N GLU A 352 -2.71 -12.60 9.32
CA GLU A 352 -1.28 -12.41 9.58
C GLU A 352 -0.88 -10.98 9.19
N GLN A 353 0.14 -10.41 9.84
CA GLN A 353 0.65 -9.07 9.48
C GLN A 353 2.09 -9.22 8.98
N VAL A 354 2.24 -9.86 7.81
CA VAL A 354 3.54 -10.36 7.34
C VAL A 354 4.55 -9.22 7.24
N GLY A 355 4.13 -8.07 6.72
CA GLY A 355 5.00 -6.91 6.55
C GLY A 355 5.51 -6.36 7.88
N GLU A 356 4.63 -6.21 8.87
CA GLU A 356 5.01 -5.73 10.20
C GLU A 356 5.91 -6.72 10.93
N GLU A 357 5.57 -8.00 10.92
CA GLU A 357 6.32 -9.04 11.63
C GLU A 357 7.71 -9.30 11.03
N VAL A 358 7.88 -9.12 9.71
CA VAL A 358 9.20 -9.12 9.07
C VAL A 358 10.03 -7.95 9.60
N TYR A 359 9.49 -6.73 9.64
CA TYR A 359 10.20 -5.56 10.15
C TYR A 359 10.53 -5.68 11.65
N ILE A 360 9.56 -6.08 12.49
CA ILE A 360 9.77 -6.36 13.91
C ILE A 360 10.85 -7.43 14.08
N SER A 361 10.82 -8.49 13.28
CA SER A 361 11.80 -9.56 13.35
C SER A 361 13.20 -9.10 12.98
N MET A 362 13.34 -8.26 11.95
CA MET A 362 14.63 -7.66 11.58
C MET A 362 15.18 -6.78 12.70
N ILE A 363 14.35 -5.90 13.26
CA ILE A 363 14.73 -5.01 14.37
C ILE A 363 15.16 -5.83 15.60
N ASN A 364 14.36 -6.83 15.96
CA ASN A 364 14.60 -7.64 17.15
C ASN A 364 15.86 -8.49 17.03
N LYS A 365 16.22 -8.93 15.82
CA LYS A 365 17.39 -9.77 15.54
C LYS A 365 18.66 -8.98 15.15
N ALA A 366 18.54 -7.67 14.95
CA ALA A 366 19.69 -6.82 14.67
C ALA A 366 20.62 -6.72 15.89
N GLU A 367 21.92 -6.79 15.65
CA GLU A 367 22.98 -6.79 16.67
C GLU A 367 23.87 -5.54 16.58
N LYS A 368 24.08 -4.99 15.38
CA LYS A 368 24.93 -3.81 15.13
C LYS A 368 24.09 -2.61 14.74
N TYR A 369 23.24 -2.76 13.73
CA TYR A 369 22.42 -1.66 13.22
C TYR A 369 21.16 -2.17 12.52
N CYS A 370 20.12 -1.32 12.51
CA CYS A 370 18.92 -1.54 11.71
C CYS A 370 18.39 -0.20 11.22
N TRP A 371 18.44 0.02 9.91
CA TRP A 371 18.10 1.30 9.30
C TRP A 371 16.90 1.18 8.38
N PHE A 372 16.09 2.23 8.33
CA PHE A 372 14.88 2.32 7.52
C PHE A 372 14.87 3.58 6.66
N MET A 373 14.26 3.47 5.48
CA MET A 373 13.79 4.58 4.65
C MET A 373 12.29 4.39 4.43
N THR A 374 11.48 5.41 4.70
CA THR A 374 10.02 5.34 4.59
C THR A 374 9.42 6.72 4.31
N PRO A 375 8.38 6.85 3.46
CA PRO A 375 7.68 8.13 3.27
C PRO A 375 6.88 8.58 4.50
N TYR A 376 6.35 7.63 5.26
CA TYR A 376 5.47 7.89 6.38
C TYR A 376 5.94 7.10 7.60
N LEU A 377 5.81 7.70 8.78
CA LEU A 377 6.16 7.06 10.06
C LEU A 377 4.99 7.21 11.02
N ILE A 378 4.01 6.32 10.88
CA ILE A 378 2.76 6.29 11.63
C ILE A 378 2.54 4.86 12.12
N ILE A 379 3.47 4.41 12.96
CA ILE A 379 3.63 3.01 13.35
C ILE A 379 2.79 2.63 14.57
N THR A 380 2.65 1.32 14.77
CA THR A 380 2.01 0.69 15.93
C THR A 380 2.82 0.85 17.22
N ASP A 381 2.20 0.51 18.34
CA ASP A 381 2.88 0.44 19.63
C ASP A 381 3.93 -0.70 19.64
N GLU A 382 3.66 -1.80 18.94
CA GLU A 382 4.52 -2.96 18.76
C GLU A 382 5.80 -2.59 18.01
N MET A 383 5.68 -1.93 16.85
CA MET A 383 6.82 -1.41 16.08
C MET A 383 7.59 -0.33 16.85
N THR A 384 6.88 0.58 17.53
CA THR A 384 7.51 1.59 18.39
C THR A 384 8.34 0.92 19.48
N HIS A 385 7.79 -0.12 20.12
CA HIS A 385 8.48 -0.88 21.15
C HIS A 385 9.73 -1.58 20.60
N ALA A 386 9.62 -2.28 19.47
CA ALA A 386 10.73 -2.99 18.84
C ALA A 386 11.89 -2.02 18.52
N LEU A 387 11.61 -0.90 17.85
CA LEU A 387 12.61 0.12 17.51
C LEU A 387 13.30 0.69 18.75
N CYS A 388 12.52 1.05 19.78
CA CYS A 388 13.05 1.60 21.02
C CYS A 388 13.86 0.57 21.81
N LEU A 389 13.43 -0.69 21.83
CA LEU A 389 14.13 -1.75 22.53
C LEU A 389 15.47 -2.05 21.84
N ALA A 390 15.49 -2.14 20.51
CA ALA A 390 16.73 -2.33 19.76
C ALA A 390 17.74 -1.20 20.05
N ALA A 391 17.30 0.06 20.00
CA ALA A 391 18.16 1.20 20.34
C ALA A 391 18.69 1.13 21.79
N LYS A 392 17.84 0.77 22.76
CA LYS A 392 18.25 0.58 24.17
C LYS A 392 19.22 -0.58 24.39
N ARG A 393 19.19 -1.61 23.55
CA ARG A 393 20.17 -2.71 23.57
C ARG A 393 21.52 -2.30 22.98
N GLY A 394 21.64 -1.12 22.38
CA GLY A 394 22.86 -0.62 21.76
C GLY A 394 22.94 -0.81 20.24
N VAL A 395 21.86 -1.24 19.59
CA VAL A 395 21.77 -1.29 18.12
C VAL A 395 21.64 0.12 17.57
N ASP A 396 22.40 0.46 16.52
CA ASP A 396 22.27 1.75 15.82
C ASP A 396 21.00 1.75 14.94
N VAL A 397 19.93 2.36 15.45
CA VAL A 397 18.64 2.47 14.76
C VAL A 397 18.49 3.83 14.11
N ARG A 398 18.29 3.87 12.79
CA ARG A 398 18.16 5.10 12.01
C ARG A 398 16.96 5.06 11.08
N ILE A 399 16.24 6.16 10.95
CA ILE A 399 15.07 6.27 10.07
C ILE A 399 15.20 7.53 9.21
N ILE A 400 15.13 7.36 7.89
CA ILE A 400 15.05 8.44 6.91
C ILE A 400 13.57 8.65 6.54
N THR A 401 13.15 9.90 6.55
CA THR A 401 11.80 10.38 6.19
C THR A 401 11.90 11.54 5.19
N PRO A 402 10.81 11.93 4.51
CA PRO A 402 10.80 13.08 3.61
C PRO A 402 11.21 14.40 4.29
N GLY A 403 11.93 15.26 3.59
CA GLY A 403 12.15 16.66 3.99
C GLY A 403 11.09 17.62 3.45
N ILE A 404 10.55 17.33 2.26
CA ILE A 404 9.43 18.06 1.65
C ILE A 404 8.21 17.14 1.60
N PRO A 405 7.03 17.56 2.10
CA PRO A 405 5.85 16.71 2.13
C PRO A 405 5.04 16.74 0.85
N ASP A 406 4.55 15.58 0.42
CA ASP A 406 3.46 15.45 -0.56
C ASP A 406 2.12 15.92 0.04
N LYS A 407 1.89 15.57 1.32
CA LYS A 407 0.69 15.88 2.10
C LYS A 407 1.09 16.47 3.45
N LYS A 408 0.90 17.79 3.62
CA LYS A 408 1.27 18.53 4.85
C LYS A 408 0.68 17.95 6.13
N PHE A 409 -0.55 17.43 6.06
CA PHE A 409 -1.20 16.83 7.22
C PHE A 409 -0.50 15.54 7.66
N ILE A 410 -0.30 14.60 6.74
CA ILE A 410 0.38 13.31 7.00
C ILE A 410 1.82 13.54 7.47
N TYR A 411 2.50 14.54 6.92
CA TYR A 411 3.83 14.95 7.35
C TYR A 411 3.90 15.36 8.83
N ASN A 412 2.91 16.13 9.29
CA ASN A 412 2.83 16.55 10.70
C ASN A 412 2.52 15.36 11.62
N ILE A 413 1.73 14.39 11.15
CA ILE A 413 1.48 13.13 11.89
C ILE A 413 2.77 12.32 11.99
N THR A 414 3.49 12.13 10.88
CA THR A 414 4.79 11.45 10.83
C THR A 414 5.77 12.05 11.85
N ARG A 415 5.96 13.37 11.81
CA ARG A 415 6.79 14.11 12.79
C ARG A 415 6.31 14.02 14.22
N SER A 416 5.04 13.69 14.44
CA SER A 416 4.54 13.47 15.79
C SER A 416 5.23 12.27 16.43
N PHE A 417 5.54 11.21 15.69
CA PHE A 417 6.15 9.97 16.21
C PHE A 417 7.61 10.12 16.63
N TYR A 418 8.34 11.09 16.09
CA TYR A 418 9.80 11.23 16.25
C TYR A 418 10.24 11.29 17.71
N HIS A 419 9.60 12.13 18.53
CA HIS A 419 9.98 12.29 19.93
C HIS A 419 9.91 10.97 20.71
N GLY A 420 8.92 10.11 20.42
CA GLY A 420 8.75 8.83 21.11
C GLY A 420 9.91 7.86 20.85
N LEU A 421 10.49 7.93 19.65
CA LEU A 421 11.60 7.10 19.20
C LEU A 421 12.95 7.70 19.62
N VAL A 422 13.14 9.00 19.37
CA VAL A 422 14.40 9.71 19.60
C VAL A 422 14.82 9.70 21.06
N LYS A 423 13.88 9.89 21.99
CA LYS A 423 14.17 9.84 23.43
C LYS A 423 14.69 8.48 23.90
N HIS A 424 14.59 7.45 23.06
CA HIS A 424 15.05 6.09 23.33
C HIS A 424 16.26 5.68 22.46
N GLY A 425 16.89 6.62 21.77
CA GLY A 425 18.15 6.41 21.04
C GLY A 425 17.99 6.17 19.53
N VAL A 426 16.77 6.17 19.00
CA VAL A 426 16.55 6.11 17.54
C VAL A 426 16.94 7.44 16.91
N ARG A 427 17.69 7.40 15.81
CA ARG A 427 18.08 8.61 15.07
C ARG A 427 17.14 8.84 13.89
N VAL A 428 16.74 10.09 13.66
CA VAL A 428 15.79 10.44 12.60
C VAL A 428 16.39 11.49 11.69
N TYR A 429 16.27 11.24 10.39
CA TYR A 429 16.81 12.05 9.31
C TYR A 429 15.69 12.47 8.36
N GLU A 430 15.72 13.72 7.92
CA GLU A 430 14.80 14.23 6.90
C GLU A 430 15.57 14.52 5.61
N TRP A 431 15.23 13.82 4.53
CA TRP A 431 15.91 13.95 3.24
C TRP A 431 15.54 15.29 2.57
N THR A 432 16.51 16.21 2.54
CA THR A 432 16.25 17.63 2.20
C THR A 432 16.01 17.93 0.72
N PRO A 433 16.52 17.15 -0.26
CA PRO A 433 16.26 17.44 -1.68
C PRO A 433 14.78 17.34 -2.09
N GLY A 434 13.95 16.59 -1.37
CA GLY A 434 12.53 16.51 -1.68
C GLY A 434 11.74 15.45 -0.90
N PHE A 435 10.92 14.69 -1.62
CA PHE A 435 10.06 13.66 -1.07
C PHE A 435 10.72 12.28 -1.19
N CYS A 436 10.93 11.62 -0.04
CA CYS A 436 11.52 10.30 0.03
C CYS A 436 10.43 9.23 0.10
N HIS A 437 10.21 8.51 -1.00
CA HIS A 437 9.15 7.51 -1.14
C HIS A 437 9.66 6.06 -1.10
N ALA A 438 10.96 5.83 -1.08
CA ALA A 438 11.52 4.49 -0.93
C ALA A 438 11.06 3.79 0.36
N LYS A 439 10.87 2.46 0.29
CA LYS A 439 10.53 1.59 1.43
C LYS A 439 11.59 0.51 1.58
N MET A 440 12.63 0.85 2.34
CA MET A 440 13.83 0.02 2.44
C MET A 440 14.18 -0.20 3.90
N SER A 441 14.66 -1.40 4.21
CA SER A 441 15.33 -1.65 5.49
C SER A 441 16.60 -2.46 5.30
N VAL A 442 17.58 -2.27 6.17
CA VAL A 442 18.85 -3.01 6.15
C VAL A 442 19.38 -3.20 7.56
N ALA A 443 19.93 -4.39 7.84
CA ALA A 443 20.47 -4.75 9.14
C ALA A 443 21.76 -5.57 9.03
N ASP A 444 22.73 -5.23 9.87
CA ASP A 444 23.96 -6.00 10.15
C ASP A 444 24.77 -6.49 8.93
N ASP A 445 24.77 -5.75 7.82
CA ASP A 445 25.43 -6.11 6.55
C ASP A 445 24.93 -7.40 5.88
N CYS A 446 23.88 -8.03 6.40
CA CYS A 446 23.50 -9.39 5.99
C CYS A 446 22.01 -9.58 5.69
N MET A 447 21.15 -8.62 6.04
CA MET A 447 19.70 -8.70 5.78
C MET A 447 19.18 -7.35 5.26
N ALA A 448 18.28 -7.38 4.29
CA ALA A 448 17.57 -6.20 3.81
C ALA A 448 16.17 -6.52 3.33
N THR A 449 15.31 -5.50 3.26
CA THR A 449 14.03 -5.56 2.56
C THR A 449 13.90 -4.43 1.54
N CYS A 450 13.26 -4.74 0.42
CA CYS A 450 12.84 -3.78 -0.60
C CYS A 450 11.41 -4.12 -1.04
N GLY A 451 10.55 -3.13 -1.22
CA GLY A 451 9.21 -3.36 -1.74
C GLY A 451 8.30 -2.15 -1.56
N THR A 452 7.04 -2.41 -1.25
CA THR A 452 5.97 -1.40 -1.21
C THR A 452 5.56 -0.98 0.21
N ILE A 453 5.92 -1.78 1.22
CA ILE A 453 5.43 -1.68 2.61
C ILE A 453 6.01 -0.45 3.33
N ASN A 454 5.17 0.56 3.58
CA ASN A 454 5.53 1.73 4.39
C ASN A 454 5.52 1.42 5.90
N LEU A 455 6.15 2.29 6.70
CA LEU A 455 6.00 2.30 8.15
C LEU A 455 4.76 3.09 8.62
N ASP A 456 3.57 2.70 8.15
CA ASP A 456 2.29 3.26 8.59
C ASP A 456 1.17 2.22 8.71
N TYR A 457 0.14 2.51 9.51
CA TYR A 457 -1.00 1.61 9.74
C TYR A 457 -1.68 1.12 8.46
N ARG A 458 -1.72 1.93 7.40
CA ARG A 458 -2.42 1.53 6.18
C ARG A 458 -1.65 0.43 5.46
N SER A 459 -0.34 0.61 5.28
CA SER A 459 0.52 -0.42 4.71
C SER A 459 0.59 -1.68 5.57
N LEU A 460 0.69 -1.53 6.89
CA LEU A 460 0.90 -2.67 7.80
C LEU A 460 -0.37 -3.50 8.09
N TYR A 461 -1.57 -2.99 7.81
CA TYR A 461 -2.84 -3.66 8.19
C TYR A 461 -3.97 -3.61 7.16
N HIS A 462 -3.92 -2.67 6.22
CA HIS A 462 -5.06 -2.38 5.36
C HIS A 462 -4.78 -2.62 3.89
N HIS A 463 -3.54 -2.50 3.44
CA HIS A 463 -3.22 -2.60 2.02
C HIS A 463 -2.70 -3.98 1.69
N PHE A 464 -2.97 -4.38 0.45
CA PHE A 464 -2.17 -5.42 -0.16
C PHE A 464 -0.80 -4.83 -0.47
N GLU A 465 0.24 -5.51 -0.01
CA GLU A 465 1.61 -5.06 -0.16
C GLU A 465 2.49 -6.22 -0.61
N ASN A 466 3.66 -5.91 -1.18
CA ASN A 466 4.67 -6.91 -1.46
C ASN A 466 6.06 -6.43 -1.02
N GLY A 467 6.89 -7.38 -0.61
CA GLY A 467 8.25 -7.15 -0.20
C GLY A 467 9.18 -8.22 -0.74
N CYS A 468 10.47 -7.96 -0.69
CA CYS A 468 11.50 -8.95 -0.94
C CYS A 468 12.48 -8.91 0.23
N PHE A 469 12.47 -9.99 1.01
CA PHE A 469 13.48 -10.22 2.03
C PHE A 469 14.73 -10.80 1.35
N MET A 470 15.87 -10.19 1.64
CA MET A 470 17.16 -10.53 1.04
C MET A 470 18.17 -10.80 2.14
N ALA A 471 19.01 -11.81 1.94
CA ALA A 471 20.12 -12.08 2.83
C ALA A 471 21.38 -12.49 2.07
N ASP A 472 22.54 -12.04 2.55
CA ASP A 472 23.86 -12.40 1.99
C ASP A 472 24.02 -12.17 0.47
N CYS A 473 23.38 -11.13 -0.07
CA CYS A 473 23.50 -10.74 -1.47
C CYS A 473 24.07 -9.33 -1.64
N GLN A 474 24.65 -9.05 -2.81
CA GLN A 474 25.22 -7.74 -3.13
C GLN A 474 24.22 -6.58 -2.92
N ALA A 475 22.93 -6.80 -3.24
CA ALA A 475 21.90 -5.79 -3.00
C ALA A 475 21.77 -5.35 -1.53
N VAL A 476 22.06 -6.20 -0.54
CA VAL A 476 22.07 -5.79 0.89
C VAL A 476 23.12 -4.70 1.12
N VAL A 477 24.31 -4.87 0.53
CA VAL A 477 25.41 -3.91 0.61
C VAL A 477 25.09 -2.65 -0.18
N ASP A 478 24.48 -2.77 -1.36
CA ASP A 478 24.10 -1.63 -2.19
C ASP A 478 23.03 -0.77 -1.49
N ILE A 479 22.03 -1.39 -0.84
CA ILE A 479 21.01 -0.71 -0.04
C ILE A 479 21.66 0.02 1.13
N LYS A 480 22.58 -0.62 1.85
CA LYS A 480 23.33 0.04 2.94
C LYS A 480 24.07 1.28 2.41
N ASN A 481 24.78 1.15 1.30
CA ASN A 481 25.53 2.25 0.70
C ASN A 481 24.61 3.40 0.28
N ASP A 482 23.43 3.07 -0.26
CA ASP A 482 22.44 4.07 -0.60
C ASP A 482 21.88 4.81 0.61
N LEU A 483 21.55 4.11 1.70
CA LEU A 483 21.15 4.77 2.95
C LEU A 483 22.26 5.67 3.52
N ILE A 484 23.54 5.26 3.43
CA ILE A 484 24.67 6.10 3.86
C ILE A 484 24.76 7.38 3.05
N ARG A 485 24.69 7.29 1.70
CA ARG A 485 24.71 8.47 0.83
C ARG A 485 23.51 9.38 1.10
N THR A 486 22.32 8.79 1.17
CA THR A 486 21.07 9.52 1.42
C THR A 486 21.12 10.25 2.77
N MET A 487 21.64 9.62 3.83
CA MET A 487 21.86 10.29 5.12
C MET A 487 22.80 11.50 5.03
N GLY A 488 23.77 11.49 4.10
CA GLY A 488 24.66 12.62 3.84
C GLY A 488 23.95 13.85 3.25
N GLU A 489 22.78 13.66 2.62
CA GLU A 489 21.92 14.70 2.06
C GLU A 489 20.77 15.08 3.00
N CYS A 490 20.63 14.36 4.12
CA CYS A 490 19.60 14.60 5.10
C CYS A 490 19.98 15.71 6.07
N ARG A 491 18.95 16.35 6.62
CA ARG A 491 19.05 17.05 7.88
C ARG A 491 18.85 16.04 9.01
N ASP A 492 19.86 15.88 9.87
CA ASP A 492 19.70 15.15 11.13
C ASP A 492 18.79 15.99 12.05
N VAL A 493 17.60 15.48 12.35
CA VAL A 493 16.64 16.14 13.23
C VAL A 493 16.61 15.51 14.62
N THR A 494 17.49 14.55 14.92
CA THR A 494 17.49 13.78 16.16
C THR A 494 17.48 14.71 17.38
N ASP A 495 18.45 15.64 17.49
CA ASP A 495 18.57 16.52 18.66
C ASP A 495 17.35 17.43 18.86
N GLN A 496 16.71 17.86 17.75
CA GLN A 496 15.52 18.70 17.79
C GLN A 496 14.32 18.01 18.49
N TYR A 497 14.27 16.68 18.47
CA TYR A 497 13.17 15.90 19.01
C TYR A 497 13.53 15.13 20.29
N GLN A 498 14.75 15.28 20.83
CA GLN A 498 15.14 14.68 22.11
C GLN A 498 14.30 15.21 23.27
N THR A 499 14.09 16.52 23.31
CA THR A 499 13.22 17.16 24.30
C THR A 499 11.81 17.34 23.74
N GLY A 500 10.80 17.15 24.57
CA GLY A 500 9.41 17.31 24.13
C GLY A 500 9.14 18.74 23.66
N ARG A 501 8.44 18.91 22.53
CA ARG A 501 8.02 20.23 22.01
C ARG A 501 7.10 20.97 23.00
N SER A 502 6.76 22.23 22.72
CA SER A 502 5.84 23.02 23.56
C SER A 502 4.52 22.28 23.84
N ALA A 503 3.89 22.54 25.00
CA ALA A 503 2.69 21.81 25.44
C ALA A 503 1.53 21.87 24.43
N TYR A 504 1.38 22.98 23.70
CA TYR A 504 0.39 23.15 22.63
C TYR A 504 0.65 22.20 21.45
N LEU A 505 1.91 22.09 21.00
CA LEU A 505 2.30 21.17 19.94
C LEU A 505 2.11 19.71 20.37
N ARG A 506 2.36 19.39 21.65
CA ARG A 506 2.09 18.06 22.20
C ARG A 506 0.61 17.71 22.17
N LEU A 507 -0.28 18.62 22.55
CA LEU A 507 -1.73 18.37 22.53
C LEU A 507 -2.24 18.13 21.10
N GLY A 508 -1.81 18.97 20.14
CA GLY A 508 -2.15 18.78 18.73
C GLY A 508 -1.62 17.46 18.17
N GLN A 509 -0.39 17.07 18.55
CA GLN A 509 0.19 15.78 18.17
C GLN A 509 -0.55 14.58 18.78
N LEU A 510 -1.01 14.67 20.03
CA LEU A 510 -1.81 13.62 20.66
C LEU A 510 -3.15 13.44 19.94
N PHE A 511 -3.83 14.53 19.60
CA PHE A 511 -5.06 14.48 18.82
C PHE A 511 -4.79 13.86 17.44
N MET A 512 -3.75 14.31 16.74
CA MET A 512 -3.36 13.75 15.44
C MET A 512 -3.06 12.25 15.50
N ARG A 513 -2.30 11.79 16.51
CA ARG A 513 -1.99 10.37 16.71
C ARG A 513 -3.25 9.55 17.02
N LEU A 514 -4.17 10.11 17.80
CA LEU A 514 -5.42 9.42 18.12
C LEU A 514 -6.23 9.14 16.85
N PHE A 515 -6.28 10.05 15.89
CA PHE A 515 -7.01 9.80 14.64
C PHE A 515 -6.14 9.16 13.56
N ALA A 516 -4.85 8.89 13.81
CA ALA A 516 -3.93 8.42 12.79
C ALA A 516 -4.27 7.01 12.27
N GLY A 517 -4.72 6.11 13.15
CA GLY A 517 -5.18 4.77 12.76
C GLY A 517 -6.53 4.75 12.04
N LEU A 518 -7.20 5.90 11.92
CA LEU A 518 -8.45 6.07 11.17
C LEU A 518 -8.22 6.62 9.75
N LEU A 519 -6.99 7.02 9.43
CA LEU A 519 -6.63 7.65 8.16
C LEU A 519 -6.35 6.67 7.03
#